data_AF-A0A208ZZA1-F1
#
_entry.id   AF-A0A208ZZA1-F1
#
_cell.length_a   1.000
_cell.length_b   1.000
_cell.length_c   1.000
_cell.angle_alpha   90.00
_cell.angle_beta   90.00
_cell.angle_gamma   90.00
#
_symmetry.space_group_name_H-M   'P 1'
#
loop_
_entity.id
_entity.type
_entity.pdbx_description
1 polymer ?
#
loop_
_entity_poly.entity_id
_entity_poly.type
_entity_poly.pdbx_seq_one_letter_code
_entity_poly.pdbx_strand_id
1 'polypeptide(L)'
;MSKLAASPTTQVLLSVVRLSSVNSSSLYQLIRKIHSNNPRIMSFEMSVDELKEELNLYTIDSHGNKEYKYPEFPAFKRDVLNKSVKEIIKNTEIKELSFEVSGKIGRKVNTLKFTYSLESTELPNEDSEFLDMFDKKFPPID
;
A
#
# COMPACT_ATOMS: atom_id res chain seq x y z
N MET A 1 30.33 13.15 9.68
CA MET A 1 29.39 13.51 8.61
C MET A 1 28.13 12.69 8.82
N SER A 2 27.00 13.32 9.13
CA SER A 2 25.71 12.64 9.21
C SER A 2 25.26 12.29 7.78
N LYS A 3 25.03 11.00 7.48
CA LYS A 3 24.29 10.58 6.28
C LYS A 3 22.94 11.31 6.32
N LEU A 4 22.62 12.09 5.29
CA LEU A 4 21.27 12.63 5.15
C LEU A 4 20.34 11.45 4.90
N ALA A 5 19.31 11.30 5.72
CA ALA A 5 18.27 10.32 5.46
C ALA A 5 17.45 10.82 4.26
N ALA A 6 17.23 9.96 3.27
CA ALA A 6 16.38 10.25 2.12
C ALA A 6 15.00 10.77 2.58
N SER A 7 14.40 11.67 1.79
CA SER A 7 13.08 12.19 2.16
C SER A 7 12.03 11.06 2.23
N PRO A 8 11.02 11.15 3.12
CA PRO A 8 9.95 10.15 3.19
C PRO A 8 9.25 9.91 1.86
N THR A 9 9.15 10.94 1.02
CA THR A 9 8.55 10.88 -0.32
C THR A 9 9.41 10.06 -1.29
N THR A 10 10.72 10.24 -1.23
CA THR A 10 11.67 9.52 -2.11
C THR A 10 11.74 8.03 -1.75
N GLN A 11 11.62 7.69 -0.46
CA GLN A 11 11.49 6.29 -0.02
C GLN A 11 10.19 5.64 -0.51
N VAL A 12 9.05 6.35 -0.45
CA VAL A 12 7.77 5.85 -1.01
C VAL A 12 7.91 5.59 -2.50
N LEU A 13 8.51 6.53 -3.24
CA LEU A 13 8.72 6.37 -4.68
C LEU A 13 9.55 5.13 -4.99
N LEU A 14 10.68 4.96 -4.29
CA LEU A 14 11.55 3.79 -4.44
C LEU A 14 10.80 2.47 -4.17
N SER A 15 9.99 2.42 -3.13
CA SER A 15 9.19 1.23 -2.81
C SER A 15 8.13 0.95 -3.89
N VAL A 16 7.47 1.98 -4.42
CA VAL A 16 6.48 1.82 -5.50
C VAL A 16 7.11 1.27 -6.78
N VAL A 17 8.28 1.77 -7.21
CA VAL A 17 8.95 1.24 -8.42
C VAL A 17 9.45 -0.22 -8.27
N ARG A 18 9.57 -0.72 -7.03
CA ARG A 18 9.89 -2.13 -6.75
C ARG A 18 8.67 -3.06 -6.77
N LEU A 19 7.46 -2.49 -6.76
CA LEU A 19 6.22 -3.23 -6.86
C LEU A 19 5.83 -3.39 -8.32
N SER A 20 5.75 -4.63 -8.78
CA SER A 20 5.41 -5.00 -10.16
C SER A 20 3.90 -4.98 -10.42
N SER A 21 3.10 -5.14 -9.37
CA SER A 21 1.64 -5.14 -9.44
C SER A 21 1.06 -3.77 -9.10
N VAL A 22 0.14 -3.30 -9.94
CA VAL A 22 -0.67 -2.10 -9.68
C VAL A 22 -1.46 -2.27 -8.37
N ASN A 23 -2.01 -3.46 -8.12
CA ASN A 23 -2.77 -3.72 -6.89
C ASN A 23 -1.89 -3.64 -5.64
N SER A 24 -0.64 -4.08 -5.73
CA SER A 24 0.32 -3.98 -4.62
C SER A 24 0.71 -2.54 -4.39
N SER A 25 0.96 -1.79 -5.47
CA SER A 25 1.25 -0.36 -5.42
C SER A 25 0.12 0.43 -4.78
N SER A 26 -1.13 0.21 -5.21
CA SER A 26 -2.31 0.89 -4.63
C SER A 26 -2.50 0.55 -3.15
N LEU A 27 -2.34 -0.72 -2.75
CA LEU A 27 -2.47 -1.10 -1.33
C LEU A 27 -1.34 -0.53 -0.48
N TYR A 28 -0.12 -0.49 -1.00
CA TYR A 28 1.02 0.13 -0.34
C TYR A 28 0.80 1.63 -0.12
N GLN A 29 0.38 2.35 -1.16
CA GLN A 29 0.03 3.78 -1.08
C GLN A 29 -1.13 4.02 -0.10
N LEU A 30 -2.13 3.13 -0.15
CA LEU A 30 -3.08 2.77 0.91
C LEU A 30 -2.53 3.02 2.32
N ILE A 31 -1.67 2.08 2.71
CA ILE A 31 -1.08 1.98 4.03
C ILE A 31 -0.24 3.23 4.35
N ARG A 32 0.59 3.71 3.40
CA ARG A 32 1.44 4.88 3.59
C ARG A 32 0.64 6.17 3.81
N LYS A 33 -0.49 6.36 3.12
CA LYS A 33 -1.41 7.50 3.32
C LYS A 33 -1.98 7.49 4.73
N ILE A 34 -2.48 6.33 5.18
CA ILE A 34 -3.04 6.17 6.54
C ILE A 34 -1.95 6.41 7.59
N HIS A 35 -0.78 5.82 7.42
CA HIS A 35 0.34 5.97 8.33
C HIS A 35 0.84 7.42 8.39
N SER A 36 0.94 8.10 7.24
CA SER A 36 1.34 9.51 7.19
C SER A 36 0.34 10.43 7.91
N ASN A 37 -0.95 10.11 7.85
CA ASN A 37 -1.98 10.86 8.57
C ASN A 37 -1.89 10.67 10.09
N ASN A 38 -1.51 9.46 10.55
CA ASN A 38 -1.26 9.21 11.97
C ASN A 38 -0.19 8.12 12.19
N PRO A 39 1.08 8.51 12.39
CA PRO A 39 2.19 7.56 12.50
C PRO A 39 2.14 6.66 13.73
N ARG A 40 1.24 6.92 14.69
CA ARG A 40 1.06 6.06 15.88
C ARG A 40 0.13 4.88 15.62
N ILE A 41 -0.61 4.91 14.51
CA ILE A 41 -1.57 3.86 14.16
C ILE A 41 -0.91 2.90 13.18
N MET A 42 -0.93 1.62 13.56
CA MET A 42 -0.34 0.49 12.80
C MET A 42 -1.41 -0.47 12.27
N SER A 43 -2.66 -0.03 12.26
CA SER A 43 -3.78 -0.81 11.76
C SER A 43 -4.90 0.08 11.25
N PHE A 44 -5.73 -0.45 10.35
CA PHE A 44 -6.95 0.22 9.93
C PHE A 44 -8.02 -0.81 9.60
N GLU A 45 -9.28 -0.37 9.69
CA GLU A 45 -10.42 -1.14 9.24
C GLU A 45 -11.08 -0.45 8.06
N MET A 46 -11.55 -1.24 7.10
CA MET A 46 -12.20 -0.74 5.89
C MET A 46 -13.18 -1.79 5.36
N SER A 47 -14.30 -1.36 4.80
CA SER A 47 -15.20 -2.28 4.12
C SER A 47 -14.56 -2.85 2.84
N VAL A 48 -15.01 -4.02 2.41
CA VAL A 48 -14.53 -4.66 1.17
C VAL A 48 -14.80 -3.77 -0.04
N ASP A 49 -15.91 -3.05 -0.06
CA ASP A 49 -16.27 -2.18 -1.18
C ASP A 49 -15.44 -0.90 -1.18
N GLU A 50 -15.29 -0.21 -0.04
CA GLU A 50 -14.37 0.94 0.09
C GLU A 50 -12.94 0.55 -0.31
N LEU A 51 -12.48 -0.62 0.09
CA LEU A 51 -11.15 -1.10 -0.29
C LEU A 51 -11.04 -1.35 -1.79
N LYS A 52 -12.06 -1.90 -2.44
CA LYS A 52 -12.06 -2.03 -3.91
C LYS A 52 -12.06 -0.67 -4.61
N GLU A 53 -12.71 0.33 -4.04
CA GLU A 53 -12.69 1.69 -4.56
C GLU A 53 -11.31 2.35 -4.43
N GLU A 54 -10.69 2.30 -3.25
CA GLU A 54 -9.33 2.82 -3.01
C GLU A 54 -8.29 2.12 -3.90
N LEU A 55 -8.49 0.83 -4.19
CA LEU A 55 -7.63 0.06 -5.10
C LEU A 55 -7.99 0.24 -6.58
N ASN A 56 -9.00 1.04 -6.93
CA ASN A 56 -9.51 1.25 -8.29
C ASN A 56 -9.86 -0.07 -9.02
N LEU A 57 -10.50 -0.99 -8.31
CA LEU A 57 -10.87 -2.33 -8.79
C LEU A 57 -12.27 -2.37 -9.40
N TYR A 58 -12.59 -1.35 -10.17
CA TYR A 58 -13.83 -1.26 -10.92
C TYR A 58 -13.58 -0.70 -12.31
N THR A 59 -14.55 -0.89 -13.19
CA THR A 59 -14.69 -0.20 -14.47
C THR A 59 -16.00 0.56 -14.48
N ILE A 60 -16.12 1.55 -15.37
CA ILE A 60 -17.38 2.26 -15.60
C ILE A 60 -17.98 1.70 -16.88
N ASP A 61 -19.22 1.22 -16.80
CA ASP A 61 -19.96 0.71 -17.95
C ASP A 61 -20.43 1.86 -18.88
N SER A 62 -21.07 1.50 -19.99
CA SER A 62 -21.61 2.48 -20.96
C SER A 62 -22.73 3.37 -20.40
N HIS A 63 -23.29 3.03 -19.23
CA HIS A 63 -24.37 3.75 -18.57
C HIS A 63 -23.89 4.54 -17.35
N GLY A 64 -22.58 4.54 -17.06
CA GLY A 64 -21.99 5.25 -15.93
C GLY A 64 -21.98 4.47 -14.61
N ASN A 65 -22.35 3.19 -14.61
CA ASN A 65 -22.37 2.36 -13.40
C ASN A 65 -21.00 1.71 -13.13
N LYS A 66 -20.67 1.54 -11.85
CA LYS A 66 -19.47 0.81 -11.42
C LYS A 66 -19.66 -0.70 -11.57
N GLU A 67 -18.76 -1.35 -12.30
CA GLU A 67 -18.63 -2.80 -12.35
C GLU A 67 -17.34 -3.25 -11.65
N TYR A 68 -17.46 -3.99 -10.55
CA TYR A 68 -16.30 -4.45 -9.78
C TYR A 68 -15.60 -5.63 -10.47
N LYS A 69 -14.28 -5.55 -10.62
CA LYS A 69 -13.44 -6.60 -11.24
C LYS A 69 -13.43 -7.93 -10.46
N TYR A 70 -13.59 -7.85 -9.13
CA TYR A 70 -13.60 -9.00 -8.22
C TYR A 70 -14.88 -8.99 -7.38
N PRO A 71 -16.03 -9.42 -7.91
CA PRO A 71 -17.30 -9.35 -7.19
C PRO A 71 -17.27 -10.23 -5.94
N GLU A 72 -16.75 -11.45 -6.06
CA GLU A 72 -16.71 -12.43 -4.99
C GLU A 72 -15.46 -12.31 -4.09
N PHE A 73 -15.67 -12.32 -2.78
CA PHE A 73 -14.61 -12.16 -1.79
C PHE A 73 -13.48 -13.21 -1.91
N PRO A 74 -13.73 -14.51 -2.17
CA PRO A 74 -12.65 -15.49 -2.32
C PRO A 74 -11.68 -15.16 -3.47
N ALA A 75 -12.19 -14.66 -4.60
CA ALA A 75 -11.37 -14.25 -5.74
C ALA A 75 -10.58 -12.98 -5.40
N PHE A 76 -11.23 -11.98 -4.80
CA PHE A 76 -10.58 -10.76 -4.33
C PHE A 76 -9.44 -11.07 -3.33
N LYS A 77 -9.71 -11.93 -2.34
CA LYS A 77 -8.73 -12.35 -1.35
C LYS A 77 -7.52 -13.03 -1.99
N ARG A 78 -7.74 -14.00 -2.88
CA ARG A 78 -6.67 -14.78 -3.51
C ARG A 78 -5.84 -13.97 -4.49
N ASP A 79 -6.51 -13.25 -5.39
CA ASP A 79 -5.88 -12.67 -6.56
C ASP A 79 -5.41 -11.23 -6.35
N VAL A 80 -5.94 -10.57 -5.33
CA VAL A 80 -5.52 -9.21 -4.94
C VAL A 80 -4.82 -9.27 -3.60
N LEU A 81 -5.56 -9.47 -2.50
CA LEU A 81 -5.04 -9.22 -1.15
C LEU A 81 -3.81 -10.09 -0.82
N ASN A 82 -3.90 -11.40 -0.98
CA ASN A 82 -2.80 -12.31 -0.64
C ASN A 82 -1.54 -12.05 -1.48
N LYS A 83 -1.71 -11.73 -2.77
CA LYS A 83 -0.58 -11.43 -3.67
C LYS A 83 0.06 -10.09 -3.31
N SER A 84 -0.77 -9.06 -3.09
CA SER A 84 -0.30 -7.74 -2.69
C SER A 84 0.46 -7.76 -1.37
N VAL A 85 -0.09 -8.42 -0.36
CA VAL A 85 0.58 -8.55 0.95
C VAL A 85 1.95 -9.21 0.82
N LYS A 86 2.01 -10.33 0.09
CA LYS A 86 3.27 -11.07 -0.11
C LYS A 86 4.33 -10.22 -0.83
N GLU A 87 3.92 -9.47 -1.84
CA GLU A 87 4.83 -8.62 -2.61
C GLU A 87 5.32 -7.41 -1.81
N ILE A 88 4.42 -6.73 -1.09
CA ILE A 88 4.75 -5.58 -0.24
C ILE A 88 5.78 -5.97 0.82
N ILE A 89 5.55 -7.08 1.54
CA ILE A 89 6.48 -7.58 2.56
C ILE A 89 7.87 -7.85 1.97
N LYS A 90 7.90 -8.43 0.77
CA LYS A 90 9.15 -8.80 0.10
C LYS A 90 9.96 -7.58 -0.34
N ASN A 91 9.30 -6.55 -0.87
CA ASN A 91 9.95 -5.52 -1.68
C ASN A 91 9.97 -4.12 -1.06
N THR A 92 9.33 -3.91 0.09
CA THR A 92 9.22 -2.59 0.75
C THR A 92 9.70 -2.62 2.19
N GLU A 93 9.69 -1.47 2.86
CA GLU A 93 9.98 -1.29 4.29
C GLU A 93 8.89 -1.83 5.23
N ILE A 94 7.71 -2.19 4.69
CA ILE A 94 6.65 -2.83 5.48
C ILE A 94 6.98 -4.31 5.61
N LYS A 95 7.45 -4.77 6.78
CA LYS A 95 7.88 -6.17 6.96
C LYS A 95 6.83 -7.07 7.59
N GLU A 96 5.95 -6.51 8.39
CA GLU A 96 4.75 -7.21 8.84
C GLU A 96 3.56 -6.55 8.18
N LEU A 97 2.75 -7.35 7.47
CA LEU A 97 1.49 -6.93 6.90
C LEU A 97 0.54 -8.12 6.90
N SER A 98 -0.61 -7.98 7.52
CA SER A 98 -1.64 -9.01 7.56
C SER A 98 -3.03 -8.39 7.53
N PHE A 99 -4.03 -9.22 7.23
CA PHE A 99 -5.42 -8.82 7.31
C PHE A 99 -6.30 -9.95 7.83
N GLU A 100 -7.38 -9.57 8.50
CA GLU A 100 -8.39 -10.47 9.03
C GLU A 100 -9.80 -9.94 8.75
N VAL A 101 -10.80 -10.82 8.84
CA VAL A 101 -12.21 -10.43 8.72
C VAL A 101 -12.67 -9.88 10.07
N SER A 102 -12.92 -8.58 10.14
CA SER A 102 -13.45 -7.92 11.35
C SER A 102 -14.97 -7.76 11.34
N GLY A 103 -15.63 -7.88 10.18
CA GLY A 103 -17.08 -7.70 10.06
C GLY A 103 -17.74 -8.52 8.96
N LYS A 104 -18.99 -8.93 9.21
CA LYS A 104 -19.85 -9.65 8.25
C LYS A 104 -21.26 -9.04 8.23
N ILE A 105 -21.88 -9.03 7.05
CA ILE A 105 -23.31 -8.75 6.89
C ILE A 105 -23.97 -10.04 6.42
N GLY A 106 -24.78 -10.64 7.31
CA GLY A 106 -25.27 -12.01 7.12
C GLY A 106 -24.12 -12.99 6.93
N ARG A 107 -24.08 -13.69 5.80
CA ARG A 107 -23.01 -14.66 5.46
C ARG A 107 -21.85 -14.03 4.69
N LYS A 108 -21.97 -12.77 4.25
CA LYS A 108 -20.96 -12.10 3.41
C LYS A 108 -19.94 -11.39 4.27
N VAL A 109 -18.67 -11.50 3.89
CA VAL A 109 -17.58 -10.70 4.47
C VAL A 109 -17.81 -9.25 4.07
N ASN A 110 -17.79 -8.35 5.06
CA ASN A 110 -18.04 -6.93 4.85
C ASN A 110 -16.84 -6.07 5.19
N THR A 111 -16.15 -6.34 6.30
CA THR A 111 -15.09 -5.48 6.82
C THR A 111 -13.81 -6.27 7.03
N LEU A 112 -12.68 -5.67 6.66
CA LEU A 112 -11.35 -6.19 6.89
C LEU A 112 -10.59 -5.27 7.83
N LYS A 113 -9.80 -5.86 8.73
CA LYS A 113 -8.80 -5.17 9.51
C LYS A 113 -7.42 -5.51 8.98
N PHE A 114 -6.66 -4.49 8.62
CA PHE A 114 -5.26 -4.60 8.24
C PHE A 114 -4.38 -4.19 9.42
N THR A 115 -3.30 -4.93 9.65
CA THR A 115 -2.26 -4.59 10.63
C THR A 115 -0.91 -4.63 9.94
N TYR A 116 -0.07 -3.64 10.20
CA TYR A 116 1.21 -3.47 9.53
C TYR A 116 2.29 -2.90 10.46
N SER A 117 3.56 -3.08 10.11
CA SER A 117 4.69 -2.41 10.76
C SER A 117 5.61 -1.79 9.70
N LEU A 118 6.24 -0.66 10.03
CA LEU A 118 7.29 -0.05 9.20
C LEU A 118 8.62 -0.26 9.89
N GLU A 119 9.54 -0.94 9.23
CA GLU A 119 10.92 -0.99 9.67
C GLU A 119 11.69 0.20 9.11
N SER A 120 12.43 0.89 9.99
CA SER A 120 13.47 1.81 9.60
C SER A 120 14.57 1.02 8.90
N THR A 121 14.42 0.82 7.59
CA THR A 121 15.41 0.11 6.80
C THR A 121 16.58 1.05 6.56
N GLU A 122 17.76 0.70 7.06
CA GLU A 122 19.00 1.23 6.50
C GLU A 122 18.99 0.85 5.03
N LEU A 123 18.85 1.86 4.18
CA LEU A 123 18.84 1.67 2.74
C LEU A 123 20.19 1.06 2.33
N PRO A 124 20.21 0.05 1.44
CA PRO A 124 21.43 -0.38 0.77
C PRO A 124 22.23 0.84 0.29
N ASN A 125 23.56 0.80 0.38
CA ASN A 125 24.38 1.98 0.06
C ASN A 125 24.09 2.54 -1.34
N GLU A 126 23.83 1.68 -2.33
CA GLU A 126 23.45 2.10 -3.70
C GLU A 126 22.14 2.90 -3.74
N ASP A 127 21.12 2.48 -2.98
CA ASP A 127 19.86 3.21 -2.88
C ASP A 127 20.07 4.52 -2.14
N SER A 128 20.86 4.51 -1.06
CA SER A 128 21.17 5.74 -0.31
C SER A 128 21.88 6.76 -1.19
N GLU A 129 22.86 6.34 -1.99
CA GLU A 129 23.57 7.21 -2.93
C GLU A 129 22.65 7.74 -4.02
N PHE A 130 21.79 6.89 -4.60
CA PHE A 130 20.81 7.30 -5.59
C PHE A 130 19.85 8.36 -5.03
N LEU A 131 19.31 8.13 -3.83
CA LEU A 131 18.35 9.02 -3.19
C LEU A 131 19.00 10.36 -2.82
N ASP A 132 20.23 10.34 -2.30
CA ASP A 132 21.02 11.55 -2.03
C ASP A 132 21.27 12.36 -3.31
N MET A 133 21.58 11.69 -4.43
CA MET A 133 21.74 12.34 -5.73
C MET A 133 20.41 12.91 -6.25
N PHE A 134 19.32 12.17 -6.08
CA PHE A 134 18.00 12.57 -6.54
C PHE A 134 17.49 13.79 -5.78
N ASP A 135 17.54 13.76 -4.44
CA ASP A 135 17.06 14.85 -3.58
C ASP A 135 17.89 16.13 -3.78
N LYS A 136 19.20 16.01 -4.05
CA LYS A 136 20.05 17.17 -4.43
C LYS A 136 19.66 17.77 -5.78
N LYS A 137 19.22 16.94 -6.73
CA LYS A 137 18.85 17.38 -8.08
C LYS A 137 17.44 17.94 -8.13
N PHE A 138 16.55 17.42 -7.28
CA PHE A 138 15.14 17.80 -7.20
C PHE A 138 14.79 18.11 -5.73
N PRO A 139 15.24 19.25 -5.20
CA PRO A 139 14.93 19.63 -3.83
C PRO A 139 13.41 19.78 -3.65
N PRO A 140 12.87 19.46 -2.46
CA PRO A 140 11.48 19.74 -2.13
C PRO A 140 11.17 21.23 -2.37
N ILE A 141 10.02 21.52 -2.97
CA ILE A 141 9.54 22.89 -3.13
C ILE A 141 8.87 23.28 -1.80
N ASP A 142 9.36 24.36 -1.17
CA ASP A 142 8.79 24.95 0.05
C ASP A 142 7.34 25.42 -0.13
#